data_AF-L0JN15-F1
#
_entry.id   AF-L0JN15-F1
#
_cell.length_a   1.000
_cell.length_b   1.000
_cell.length_c   1.000
_cell.angle_alpha   90.00
_cell.angle_beta   90.00
_cell.angle_gamma   90.00
#
_symmetry.space_group_name_H-M   'P 1'
#
loop_
_entity.id
_entity.type
_entity.pdbx_description
1 polymer ?
#
loop_
_entity_poly.entity_id
_entity_poly.type
_entity_poly.pdbx_seq_one_letter_code
_entity_poly.pdbx_strand_id
1 'polypeptide(L)' 'MEFNQTTTAAAFLAIIVIGVGGLVAAPMMATETVLMMVAPSMIAFGLIMLAIGVKHGEYRATGR' A
#
# COMPACT_ATOMS: atom_id res chain seq x y z
N MET A 1 -11.83 12.87 -8.65
CA MET A 1 -10.36 12.86 -8.55
C MET A 1 -9.83 12.21 -9.81
N GLU A 2 -8.84 12.82 -10.45
CA GLU A 2 -8.15 12.21 -11.59
C GLU A 2 -7.11 11.23 -11.06
N PHE A 3 -7.28 9.94 -11.33
CA PHE A 3 -6.34 8.91 -10.91
C PHE A 3 -5.20 8.81 -11.92
N ASN A 4 -4.08 9.42 -11.58
CA ASN A 4 -2.80 9.31 -12.28
C ASN A 4 -1.73 8.66 -11.40
N GLN A 5 -0.56 8.38 -11.97
CA GLN A 5 0.54 7.71 -11.26
C GLN A 5 0.92 8.40 -9.94
N THR A 6 0.94 9.74 -9.92
CA THR A 6 1.27 10.51 -8.72
C THR A 6 0.20 10.35 -7.65
N THR A 7 -1.08 10.50 -7.99
CA THR A 7 -2.19 10.32 -7.03
C THR A 7 -2.26 8.89 -6.50
N THR A 8 -1.98 7.89 -7.34
CA THR A 8 -1.93 6.48 -6.96
C THR A 8 -0.78 6.20 -5.99
N ALA A 9 0.43 6.71 -6.27
CA ALA A 9 1.58 6.57 -5.37
C ALA A 9 1.33 7.26 -4.02
N ALA A 10 0.74 8.46 -4.03
CA ALA A 10 0.38 9.19 -2.82
C ALA A 10 -0.66 8.42 -1.99
N ALA A 11 -1.71 7.88 -2.63
CA ALA A 11 -2.72 7.06 -1.95
C ALA A 11 -2.11 5.78 -1.35
N PHE A 12 -1.21 5.12 -2.08
CA PHE A 12 -0.49 3.95 -1.60
C PHE A 12 0.32 4.25 -0.32
N LEU A 13 1.11 5.33 -0.34
CA LEU A 13 1.88 5.76 0.82
C LEU A 13 0.98 6.17 2.00
N ALA A 14 -0.13 6.86 1.72
CA ALA A 14 -1.09 7.25 2.76
C ALA A 14 -1.66 6.03 3.49
N ILE A 15 -2.02 4.97 2.78
CA ILE A 15 -2.52 3.73 3.37
C ILE A 15 -1.44 3.08 4.26
N ILE A 16 -0.18 3.05 3.80
CA ILE A 16 0.92 2.50 4.61
C ILE A 16 1.12 3.31 5.89
N VAL A 17 1.17 4.64 5.80
CA VAL A 17 1.35 5.51 6.96
C VAL A 17 0.21 5.34 7.96
N ILE A 18 -1.04 5.28 7.50
CA ILE A 18 -2.20 5.08 8.36
C ILE A 18 -2.15 3.69 9.02
N GLY A 19 -1.82 2.64 8.28
CA GLY A 19 -1.74 1.28 8.81
C GLY A 19 -0.64 1.13 9.85
N VAL A 20 0.59 1.56 9.53
CA VAL A 20 1.74 1.49 10.43
C VAL A 20 1.52 2.40 11.64
N GLY A 21 1.08 3.65 11.43
CA GLY A 21 0.80 4.59 12.51
C GLY A 21 -0.28 4.10 13.46
N GLY A 22 -1.35 3.52 12.92
CA GLY A 22 -2.41 2.89 13.71
C GLY A 22 -1.90 1.73 14.55
N LEU A 23 -1.03 0.88 14.00
CA LEU A 23 -0.42 -0.24 14.73
C LEU A 23 0.60 0.18 15.78
N VAL A 24 1.27 1.33 15.60
CA VAL A 24 2.15 1.90 16.64
C VAL A 24 1.33 2.54 17.75
N ALA A 25 0.20 3.18 17.42
CA ALA A 25 -0.68 3.84 18.39
C ALA A 25 -1.55 2.84 19.17
N ALA A 26 -1.97 1.74 18.55
CA ALA A 26 -2.66 0.64 19.21
C ALA A 26 -1.60 -0.32 19.77
N PRO A 27 -1.43 -0.46 21.10
CA PRO A 27 -0.37 -1.26 21.72
C PRO A 27 -0.65 -2.78 21.62
N MET A 28 -0.95 -3.26 20.41
CA MET A 28 -1.27 -4.65 20.08
C MET A 28 -0.01 -5.49 19.85
N MET A 29 1.11 -4.85 19.51
CA MET A 29 2.42 -5.47 19.29
C MET A 29 3.56 -4.48 19.54
N ALA A 30 4.76 -5.00 19.78
CA ALA A 30 5.94 -4.16 20.01
C ALA A 30 6.26 -3.29 18.78
N THR A 31 6.64 -2.04 19.00
CA THR A 31 6.98 -1.09 17.92
C THR A 31 8.09 -1.62 17.01
N GLU A 32 9.06 -2.35 17.56
CA GLU A 32 10.12 -3.00 16.79
C GLU A 32 9.55 -4.02 15.79
N THR A 33 8.61 -4.87 16.21
CA THR A 33 7.94 -5.82 15.32
C THR A 33 7.19 -5.10 14.21
N VAL A 34 6.51 -4.00 14.53
CA VAL A 34 5.78 -3.19 13.53
C VAL A 34 6.75 -2.61 12.50
N LEU A 35 7.85 -1.99 12.94
CA LEU A 35 8.78 -1.29 12.05
C LEU A 35 9.70 -2.22 11.26
N MET A 36 10.14 -3.34 11.84
CA MET A 36 11.15 -4.23 11.23
C MET A 36 10.56 -5.44 10.51
N MET A 37 9.29 -5.79 10.77
CA MET A 37 8.65 -6.93 10.12
C MET A 37 7.38 -6.54 9.36
N VAL A 38 6.45 -5.83 10.03
CA VAL A 38 5.13 -5.54 9.44
C VAL A 38 5.24 -4.49 8.35
N ALA A 39 5.89 -3.35 8.60
CA ALA A 39 6.03 -2.28 7.62
C ALA A 39 6.76 -2.74 6.34
N PRO A 40 7.90 -3.47 6.40
CA PRO A 40 8.56 -4.00 5.20
C PRO A 40 7.66 -4.97 4.43
N SER A 41 6.95 -5.86 5.12
CA SER A 41 6.03 -6.82 4.49
C SER A 41 4.83 -6.12 3.83
N MET A 42 4.24 -5.12 4.49
CA MET A 42 3.18 -4.28 3.93
C MET A 42 3.63 -3.55 2.67
N ILE A 43 4.85 -2.98 2.68
CA ILE A 43 5.41 -2.29 1.52
C ILE A 43 5.60 -3.29 0.38
N ALA A 44 6.26 -4.41 0.62
CA ALA A 44 6.54 -5.41 -0.41
C ALA A 44 5.25 -5.97 -1.02
N PHE A 45 4.32 -6.44 -0.18
CA PHE A 45 3.03 -6.96 -0.65
C PHE A 45 2.20 -5.89 -1.36
N GLY A 46 2.18 -4.69 -0.79
CA GLY A 46 1.48 -3.55 -1.35
C GLY A 46 1.98 -3.15 -2.73
N LEU A 47 3.30 -3.15 -2.96
CA LEU A 47 3.90 -2.89 -4.27
C LEU A 47 3.52 -3.97 -5.29
N ILE A 48 3.52 -5.24 -4.89
CA ILE A 48 3.11 -6.35 -5.76
C ILE A 48 1.63 -6.17 -6.16
N MET A 49 0.74 -5.93 -5.19
CA MET A 49 -0.68 -5.73 -5.45
C MET A 49 -0.95 -4.48 -6.28
N LEU A 50 -0.19 -3.40 -6.07
CA LEU A 50 -0.31 -2.18 -6.85
C LEU A 50 0.04 -2.44 -8.32
N ALA A 51 1.15 -3.13 -8.58
CA ALA A 51 1.56 -3.48 -9.94
C ALA A 51 0.52 -4.37 -10.63
N ILE A 52 0.02 -5.40 -9.96
CA ILE A 52 -1.01 -6.29 -10.49
C ILE A 52 -2.31 -5.53 -10.75
N GLY A 53 -2.74 -4.68 -9.81
CA GLY A 53 -3.98 -3.91 -9.93
C GLY A 53 -3.96 -2.94 -11.11
N VAL A 54 -2.83 -2.24 -11.32
CA VAL A 54 -2.64 -1.36 -12.49
C VAL A 54 -2.72 -2.18 -13.78
N LYS A 55 -2.01 -3.32 -13.87
CA LYS A 55 -2.06 -4.17 -15.07
C LYS A 55 -3.44 -4.77 -15.32
N HIS A 56 -4.17 -5.13 -14.27
CA HIS A 56 -5.55 -5.58 -14.39
C HIS A 56 -6.47 -4.47 -14.91
N GLY A 57 -6.28 -3.23 -14.43
CA GLY A 57 -7.00 -2.06 -14.92
C GLY A 57 -6.72 -1.77 -16.39
N GLU A 58 -5.45 -1.78 -16.80
CA GLU A 58 -5.03 -1.64 -18.20
C GLU A 58 -5.68 -2.72 -19.08
N TYR A 59 -5.62 -3.99 -18.66
CA TYR A 59 -6.25 -5.10 -19.39
C TYR A 59 -7.75 -4.87 -19.61
N ARG A 60 -8.49 -4.47 -18.57
CA ARG A 60 -9.93 -4.19 -18.67
C ARG A 60 -10.24 -2.97 -19.53
N ALA A 61 -9.42 -1.93 -19.48
CA ALA A 61 -9.60 -0.72 -20.28
C ALA A 61 -9.32 -0.97 -21.77
N THR A 62 -8.47 -1.94 -22.10
CA THR A 62 -8.07 -2.25 -23.48
C THR A 62 -9.10 -3.11 -24.24
N GLY A 63 -10.12 -3.65 -23.55
CA GLY A 63 -11.39 -4.09 -24.15
C GLY A 63 -11.32 -4.97 -25.41
N ARG A 64 -10.41 -5.96 -25.45
CA ARG A 64 -10.47 -7.07 -26.42
C ARG A 64 -11.08 -8.30 -25.75
#